data_AF-A0A924QJ67-F1
#
_entry.id   AF-A0A924QJ67-F1
#
_cell.length_a   1.000
_cell.length_b   1.000
_cell.length_c   1.000
_cell.angle_alpha   90.00
_cell.angle_beta   90.00
_cell.angle_gamma   90.00
#
_symmetry.space_group_name_H-M   'P 1'
#
loop_
_entity.id
_entity.type
_entity.pdbx_description
1 polymer ?
#
loop_
_entity_poly.entity_id
_entity_poly.type
_entity_poly.pdbx_seq_one_letter_code
_entity_poly.pdbx_strand_id
1 'polypeptide(L)'
;MNSPPIQPMDTKPVDQDIAQQAVPGHGVPPQDPNLAAQVGLSPEEAERESKSALIGGGLVAGLAAGAAVGAVIAGPVGIVVGGTVGAAVG
;
A
#
# COMPACT_ATOMS: atom_id res chain seq x y z
N MET A 1 -36.58 13.67 -13.17
CA MET A 1 -35.34 14.47 -13.17
C MET A 1 -34.33 13.71 -14.00
N ASN A 2 -33.95 14.24 -15.17
CA ASN A 2 -32.99 13.60 -16.08
C ASN A 2 -31.58 13.77 -15.51
N SER A 3 -30.84 12.67 -15.37
CA SER A 3 -29.40 12.70 -15.11
C SER A 3 -28.67 13.33 -16.32
N PRO A 4 -27.71 14.24 -16.11
CA PRO A 4 -26.96 14.77 -17.24
C PRO A 4 -26.06 13.66 -17.84
N PRO A 5 -25.84 13.67 -19.16
CA PRO A 5 -24.86 12.77 -19.78
C PRO A 5 -23.47 13.14 -19.26
N ILE A 6 -22.72 12.13 -18.79
CA ILE A 6 -21.31 12.28 -18.47
C ILE A 6 -20.59 12.45 -19.81
N GLN A 7 -20.45 13.68 -20.26
CA GLN A 7 -19.64 13.98 -21.43
C GLN A 7 -18.18 13.72 -21.03
N PRO A 8 -17.41 12.92 -21.79
CA PRO A 8 -15.97 12.86 -21.58
C PRO A 8 -15.45 14.26 -21.85
N MET A 9 -14.97 14.94 -20.81
CA MET A 9 -14.28 16.21 -21.02
C MET A 9 -12.97 15.86 -21.72
N ASP A 10 -12.86 16.25 -22.98
CA ASP A 10 -11.62 16.23 -23.76
C ASP A 10 -10.67 17.33 -23.24
N THR A 11 -10.36 17.25 -21.94
CA THR A 11 -9.30 18.04 -21.34
C THR A 11 -8.02 17.28 -21.58
N LYS A 12 -7.21 17.78 -22.51
CA LYS A 12 -5.84 17.31 -22.70
C LYS A 12 -5.20 17.20 -21.31
N PRO A 13 -4.76 16.00 -20.88
CA PRO A 13 -4.17 15.82 -19.57
C PRO A 13 -3.10 16.90 -19.36
N VAL A 14 -3.24 17.67 -18.28
CA VAL A 14 -2.32 18.77 -17.93
C VAL A 14 -0.89 18.25 -17.83
N ASP A 15 -0.76 16.97 -17.47
CA ASP A 15 0.48 16.23 -17.39
C ASP A 15 0.45 15.04 -18.36
N GLN A 16 1.34 15.07 -19.36
CA GLN A 16 1.44 14.03 -20.37
C GLN A 16 1.91 12.69 -19.80
N ASP A 17 2.61 12.70 -18.66
CA ASP A 17 3.07 11.48 -18.01
C ASP A 17 1.89 10.76 -17.35
N ILE A 18 0.98 11.52 -16.75
CA ILE A 18 -0.27 10.99 -16.16
C ILE A 18 -1.18 10.41 -17.25
N ALA A 19 -1.23 11.03 -18.43
CA ALA A 19 -1.97 10.54 -19.58
C ALA A 19 -1.53 9.13 -20.02
N GLN A 20 -0.22 8.87 -19.96
CA GLN A 20 0.38 7.60 -20.37
C GLN A 20 0.11 6.48 -19.37
N GLN A 21 -0.20 6.81 -18.11
CA GLN A 21 -0.50 5.85 -17.06
C GLN A 21 -1.95 5.35 -17.10
N ALA A 22 -2.84 6.03 -17.83
CA ALA A 22 -4.24 5.67 -17.92
C ALA A 22 -4.46 4.47 -18.85
N VAL A 23 -5.38 3.58 -18.47
CA VAL A 23 -5.89 2.56 -19.37
C VAL A 23 -6.77 3.25 -20.43
N PRO A 24 -6.66 2.92 -21.74
CA PRO A 24 -7.48 3.56 -22.78
C PRO A 24 -8.98 3.49 -22.45
N GLY A 25 -9.65 4.65 -22.45
CA GLY A 25 -11.07 4.76 -22.09
C GLY A 25 -11.36 4.87 -20.59
N HIS A 26 -10.33 4.90 -19.74
CA HIS A 26 -10.41 5.03 -18.29
C HIS A 26 -9.49 6.14 -17.77
N GLY A 27 -9.64 6.47 -16.48
CA GLY A 27 -8.71 7.35 -15.77
C GLY A 27 -7.41 6.63 -15.37
N VAL A 28 -6.63 7.30 -14.54
CA VAL A 28 -5.43 6.71 -13.91
C VAL A 28 -5.88 5.59 -12.96
N PRO A 29 -5.30 4.38 -13.03
CA PRO A 29 -5.79 3.22 -12.29
C PRO A 29 -6.10 3.48 -10.80
N PRO A 30 -5.15 3.93 -9.95
CA PRO A 30 -5.43 4.18 -8.52
C PRO A 30 -6.46 5.30 -8.25
N GLN A 31 -6.81 6.12 -9.24
CA GLN A 31 -7.76 7.24 -9.11
C GLN A 31 -9.12 6.95 -9.76
N ASP A 32 -9.22 5.87 -10.54
CA ASP A 32 -10.45 5.42 -11.16
C ASP A 32 -11.04 4.23 -10.37
N PRO A 33 -12.22 4.40 -9.74
CA PRO A 33 -12.85 3.34 -8.96
C PRO A 33 -13.38 2.20 -9.84
N ASN A 34 -13.42 2.36 -11.17
CA ASN A 34 -13.80 1.30 -12.08
C ASN A 34 -12.72 0.21 -12.11
N LEU A 35 -13.10 -1.04 -11.84
CA LEU A 35 -12.18 -2.17 -11.88
C LEU A 35 -11.53 -2.36 -13.25
N ALA A 36 -12.20 -1.97 -14.34
CA ALA A 36 -11.64 -2.05 -15.69
C ALA A 36 -10.49 -1.05 -15.95
N ALA A 37 -10.37 -0.02 -15.10
CA ALA A 37 -9.23 0.89 -15.12
C ALA A 37 -8.00 0.33 -14.39
N GLN A 38 -8.18 -0.73 -13.59
CA GLN A 38 -7.11 -1.32 -12.80
C GLN A 38 -6.28 -2.30 -13.61
N VAL A 39 -4.97 -2.28 -13.40
CA VAL A 39 -4.04 -3.24 -13.99
C VAL A 39 -3.62 -4.22 -12.90
N GLY A 40 -3.79 -5.52 -13.15
CA GLY A 40 -3.36 -6.56 -12.24
C GLY A 40 -1.83 -6.68 -12.21
N LEU A 41 -1.30 -7.15 -11.08
CA LEU A 41 0.13 -7.44 -10.94
C LEU A 41 0.51 -8.68 -11.74
N SER A 42 1.71 -8.68 -12.33
CA SER A 42 2.32 -9.90 -12.83
C SER A 42 2.59 -10.88 -11.67
N PRO A 43 2.77 -12.19 -11.93
CA PRO A 43 3.15 -13.15 -10.89
C PRO A 43 4.42 -12.72 -10.13
N GLU A 44 5.41 -12.18 -10.84
CA GLU A 44 6.67 -11.73 -10.25
C GLU A 44 6.49 -10.46 -9.40
N GLU A 45 5.64 -9.53 -9.84
CA GLU A 45 5.29 -8.32 -9.07
C GLU A 45 4.51 -8.68 -7.81
N ALA A 46 3.53 -9.58 -7.91
CA ALA A 46 2.75 -10.07 -6.79
C ALA A 46 3.63 -10.79 -5.75
N GLU A 47 4.61 -11.60 -6.18
CA GLU A 47 5.55 -12.25 -5.26
C GLU A 47 6.42 -11.23 -4.53
N ARG A 48 6.93 -10.21 -5.24
CA ARG A 48 7.74 -9.14 -4.64
C ARG A 48 6.94 -8.30 -3.66
N GLU A 49 5.70 -7.95 -3.99
CA GLU A 49 4.81 -7.19 -3.13
C GLU A 49 4.44 -8.00 -1.89
N SER A 50 4.08 -9.28 -2.06
CA SER A 50 3.80 -10.20 -0.95
C SER A 50 5.00 -10.35 -0.01
N LYS A 51 6.20 -10.54 -0.55
CA LYS A 51 7.43 -10.62 0.25
C LYS A 51 7.70 -9.30 0.99
N SER A 52 7.48 -8.17 0.34
CA SER A 52 7.66 -6.85 0.96
C SER A 52 6.64 -6.61 2.08
N ALA A 53 5.38 -6.97 1.85
CA ALA A 53 4.32 -6.89 2.85
C ALA A 53 4.60 -7.82 4.03
N LEU A 54 5.10 -9.03 3.79
CA LEU A 54 5.50 -9.97 4.83
C LEU A 54 6.65 -9.41 5.68
N ILE A 55 7.71 -8.89 5.06
CA ILE A 55 8.85 -8.31 5.78
C ILE A 55 8.43 -7.07 6.56
N GLY A 56 7.72 -6.13 5.92
CA GLY A 56 7.27 -4.90 6.57
C GLY A 56 6.27 -5.17 7.69
N GLY A 57 5.32 -6.07 7.46
CA GLY A 57 4.34 -6.50 8.46
C GLY A 57 4.98 -7.25 9.62
N GLY A 58 5.92 -8.15 9.32
CA GLY A 58 6.71 -8.90 10.29
C GLY A 58 7.50 -7.98 11.22
N LEU A 59 8.20 -7.00 10.67
CA LEU A 59 8.91 -5.98 11.45
C LEU A 59 7.99 -5.25 12.42
N VAL A 60 6.83 -4.78 11.95
CA VAL A 60 5.88 -4.01 12.78
C VAL A 60 5.26 -4.90 13.87
N ALA A 61 4.84 -6.11 13.50
CA ALA A 61 4.25 -7.06 14.44
C ALA A 61 5.28 -7.51 15.49
N GLY A 62 6.49 -7.82 15.06
CA GLY A 62 7.62 -8.19 15.91
C GLY A 62 7.99 -7.07 16.86
N LEU A 63 8.08 -5.82 16.37
CA LEU A 63 8.28 -4.64 17.22
C LEU A 63 7.22 -4.55 18.31
N ALA A 64 5.94 -4.62 17.93
CA ALA A 64 4.84 -4.46 18.87
C ALA A 64 4.82 -5.59 19.92
N ALA A 65 4.98 -6.84 19.49
CA ALA A 65 5.02 -8.00 20.36
C ALA A 65 6.23 -7.95 21.32
N GLY A 66 7.43 -7.67 20.79
CA GLY A 66 8.65 -7.56 21.57
C GLY A 66 8.60 -6.41 22.58
N ALA A 67 8.07 -5.25 22.17
CA ALA A 67 7.86 -4.11 23.05
C ALA A 67 6.87 -4.44 24.19
N ALA A 68 5.76 -5.11 23.89
CA ALA A 68 4.77 -5.51 24.88
C ALA A 68 5.35 -6.49 25.92
N VAL A 69 6.06 -7.53 25.47
CA VAL A 69 6.74 -8.48 26.36
C VAL A 69 7.82 -7.77 27.18
N GLY A 70 8.61 -6.92 26.54
CA GLY A 70 9.66 -6.14 27.19
C GLY A 70 9.11 -5.20 28.27
N ALA A 71 7.96 -4.55 28.02
CA ALA A 71 7.29 -3.70 28.99
C ALA A 71 6.95 -4.44 30.29
N VAL A 72 6.44 -5.67 30.16
CA VAL A 72 6.05 -6.50 31.30
C VAL A 72 7.27 -6.92 32.12
N ILE A 73 8.38 -7.25 31.47
CA ILE A 73 9.58 -7.80 32.13
C ILE A 73 10.46 -6.70 32.73
N ALA A 74 10.67 -5.60 32.01
CA ALA A 74 11.68 -4.59 32.34
C ALA A 74 11.19 -3.14 32.18
N GLY A 75 9.88 -2.93 32.07
CA GLY A 75 9.29 -1.59 32.00
C GLY A 75 9.76 -0.80 30.76
N PRO A 76 10.00 0.52 30.88
CA PRO A 76 10.35 1.37 29.75
C PRO A 76 11.61 0.93 28.99
N VAL A 77 12.63 0.45 29.69
CA VAL A 77 13.87 -0.03 29.03
C VAL A 77 13.58 -1.31 28.25
N GLY A 78 12.74 -2.20 28.81
CA GLY A 78 12.29 -3.41 28.13
C GLY A 78 11.51 -3.13 26.86
N ILE A 79 10.71 -2.06 26.80
CA ILE A 79 10.03 -1.64 25.55
C ILE A 79 11.03 -1.39 24.43
N VAL A 80 12.10 -0.63 24.72
CA VAL A 80 13.11 -0.28 23.71
C VAL A 80 13.87 -1.51 23.25
N VAL A 81 14.38 -2.30 24.20
CA VAL A 81 15.19 -3.49 23.88
C VAL A 81 14.32 -4.57 23.23
N GLY A 82 13.19 -4.88 23.84
CA GLY A 82 12.25 -5.89 23.36
C GLY A 82 11.67 -5.53 22.00
N GLY A 83 11.28 -4.26 21.79
CA GLY A 83 10.79 -3.80 20.50
C GLY A 83 11.86 -3.87 19.40
N THR A 84 13.11 -3.53 19.72
CA THR A 84 14.22 -3.62 18.76
C THR A 84 14.52 -5.06 18.37
N VAL A 85 14.61 -5.97 19.36
CA VAL A 85 14.85 -7.40 19.10
C VAL A 85 13.66 -8.00 18.36
N GLY A 86 12.44 -7.69 18.78
CA GLY A 86 11.22 -8.14 18.14
C GLY A 86 11.12 -7.71 16.67
N ALA A 87 11.47 -6.46 16.37
CA ALA A 87 11.51 -5.94 15.00
C ALA A 87 12.56 -6.65 14.13
N ALA A 88 13.68 -7.09 14.71
CA ALA A 88 14.76 -7.74 13.97
C ALA A 88 14.47 -9.21 13.62
N VAL A 89 13.66 -9.90 14.43
CA VAL A 89 13.31 -11.31 14.22
C VAL A 89 11.93 -11.53 13.60
N GLY A 90 11.09 -10.50 13.59
CA GLY A 90 9.80 -10.47 12.91
C GLY A 90 9.94 -10.15 11.44
#